data_AF-A0A644ZJT1-F1
#
_entry.id   AF-A0A644ZJT1-F1
#
_cell.length_a   1.000
_cell.length_b   1.000
_cell.length_c   1.000
_cell.angle_alpha   90.00
_cell.angle_beta   90.00
_cell.angle_gamma   90.00
#
_symmetry.space_group_name_H-M   'P 1'
#
loop_
_entity.id
_entity.type
_entity.pdbx_description
1 polymer ?
#
loop_
_entity_poly.entity_id
_entity_poly.type
_entity_poly.pdbx_seq_one_letter_code
_entity_poly.pdbx_strand_id
1 'polypeptide(L)'
;MSGELFALLADRSMVGRAGAPPEPGQDWRTGFDWGLDRAGHTDALAFAAFVIRSSVLDAQLPAFQVRDAISGLLIGSEVADRAAKLDLASMPIVLVGGAELTERYQRALARHGVSATLAPDDVTIRGLWRSAVGAGLVGE
;
A
#
# COMPACT_ATOMS: atom_id res chain seq x y z
N MET A 1 8.09 3.37 -5.52
CA MET A 1 8.92 2.15 -5.30
C MET A 1 8.37 1.25 -4.18
N SER A 2 7.23 1.58 -3.56
CA SER A 2 6.64 0.78 -2.47
C SER A 2 6.40 -0.69 -2.85
N GLY A 3 5.89 -0.97 -4.06
CA GLY A 3 5.70 -2.34 -4.54
C GLY A 3 7.00 -3.14 -4.72
N GLU A 4 8.06 -2.51 -5.22
CA GLU A 4 9.37 -3.17 -5.35
C GLU A 4 10.00 -3.45 -3.98
N LEU A 5 9.94 -2.47 -3.08
CA LEU A 5 10.45 -2.63 -1.71
C LEU A 5 9.63 -3.67 -0.93
N PHE A 6 8.32 -3.76 -1.18
CA PHE A 6 7.48 -4.83 -0.64
C PHE A 6 8.00 -6.20 -1.07
N ALA A 7 8.23 -6.42 -2.37
CA ALA A 7 8.76 -7.69 -2.86
C ALA A 7 10.12 -8.02 -2.24
N LEU A 8 11.03 -7.04 -2.17
CA LEU A 8 12.34 -7.23 -1.54
C LEU A 8 12.24 -7.56 -0.04
N LEU A 9 11.40 -6.85 0.72
CA LEU A 9 11.23 -7.08 2.15
C LEU A 9 10.49 -8.39 2.44
N ALA A 10 9.39 -8.65 1.74
CA ALA A 10 8.56 -9.82 1.97
C ALA A 10 9.21 -11.11 1.46
N ASP A 11 9.95 -11.08 0.35
CA ASP A 11 10.46 -12.29 -0.30
C ASP A 11 11.97 -12.49 -0.13
N ARG A 12 12.75 -11.42 0.09
CA ARG A 12 14.22 -11.45 0.02
C ARG A 12 14.93 -10.91 1.26
N SER A 13 14.23 -10.70 2.37
CA SER A 13 14.84 -10.15 3.60
C SER A 13 14.71 -11.08 4.81
N MET A 14 15.33 -10.69 5.94
CA MET A 14 15.11 -11.35 7.23
C MET A 14 13.74 -11.00 7.85
N VAL A 15 13.11 -9.91 7.42
CA VAL A 15 11.78 -9.50 7.89
C VAL A 15 10.74 -10.47 7.37
N GLY A 16 10.69 -10.66 6.04
CA GLY A 16 9.77 -11.61 5.41
C GLY A 16 9.99 -13.06 5.86
N ARG A 17 11.23 -13.45 6.20
CA ARG A 17 11.55 -14.79 6.72
C ARG A 17 10.96 -15.11 8.10
N ALA A 18 10.53 -14.10 8.86
CA ALA A 18 9.77 -14.34 10.09
C ALA A 18 8.29 -14.67 9.80
N GLY A 19 7.83 -14.45 8.56
CA GLY A 19 6.47 -14.73 8.15
C GLY A 19 6.18 -16.21 7.89
N ALA A 20 4.91 -16.56 8.03
CA ALA A 20 4.36 -17.83 7.58
C ALA A 20 3.43 -17.58 6.37
N PRO A 21 3.09 -18.62 5.59
CA PRO A 21 2.02 -18.52 4.60
C PRO A 21 0.72 -18.02 5.23
N PRO A 22 -0.12 -17.28 4.46
CA PRO A 22 -1.41 -16.82 4.97
C PRO A 22 -2.33 -18.00 5.32
N GLU A 23 -3.14 -17.83 6.35
CA GLU A 23 -4.12 -18.83 6.76
C GLU A 23 -5.42 -18.73 5.94
N PRO A 24 -6.14 -19.84 5.69
CA PRO A 24 -7.43 -19.79 5.03
C PRO A 24 -8.42 -18.88 5.77
N GLY A 25 -9.00 -17.91 5.06
CA GLY A 25 -9.96 -16.97 5.66
C GLY A 25 -9.33 -15.86 6.50
N GLN A 26 -8.00 -15.72 6.50
CA GLN A 26 -7.29 -14.61 7.13
C GLN A 26 -7.83 -13.26 6.65
N ASP A 27 -8.12 -12.37 7.60
CA ASP A 27 -8.33 -10.95 7.31
C ASP A 27 -6.98 -10.24 7.20
N TRP A 28 -6.67 -9.78 5.99
CA TRP A 28 -5.45 -9.01 5.72
C TRP A 28 -5.42 -7.68 6.47
N ARG A 29 -6.58 -7.14 6.86
CA ARG A 29 -6.70 -5.83 7.50
C ARG A 29 -5.97 -5.79 8.84
N THR A 30 -5.98 -6.89 9.59
CA THR A 30 -5.32 -6.95 10.91
C THR A 30 -3.81 -6.69 10.80
N GLY A 31 -3.10 -7.44 9.94
CA GLY A 31 -1.67 -7.21 9.72
C GLY A 31 -1.41 -5.86 9.07
N PHE A 32 -2.22 -5.48 8.09
CA PHE A 32 -2.08 -4.21 7.39
C PHE A 32 -2.22 -3.00 8.30
N ASP A 33 -3.25 -2.97 9.16
CA ASP A 33 -3.45 -1.89 10.14
C ASP A 33 -2.32 -1.83 11.15
N TRP A 34 -1.81 -2.98 11.59
CA TRP A 34 -0.66 -3.04 12.48
C TRP A 34 0.57 -2.35 11.86
N GLY A 35 0.78 -2.55 10.55
CA GLY A 35 1.82 -1.89 9.77
C GLY A 35 1.55 -0.40 9.57
N LEU A 36 0.31 -0.03 9.25
CA LEU A 36 -0.12 1.37 9.11
C LEU A 36 0.10 2.17 10.39
N ASP A 37 -0.18 1.59 11.55
CA ASP A 37 -0.03 2.27 12.85
C ASP A 37 1.44 2.61 13.17
N ARG A 38 2.39 1.99 12.46
CA ARG A 38 3.83 2.29 12.57
C ARG A 38 4.35 3.16 11.45
N ALA A 39 3.59 3.33 10.38
CA ALA A 39 3.95 4.26 9.33
C ALA A 39 3.95 5.69 9.84
N GLY A 40 4.96 6.47 9.46
CA GLY A 40 5.08 7.88 9.83
C GLY A 40 5.43 8.19 11.29
N HIS A 41 5.48 7.18 12.17
CA HIS A 41 5.81 7.37 13.60
C HIS A 41 7.30 7.26 13.92
N THR A 42 8.07 6.61 13.05
CA THR A 42 9.52 6.47 13.19
C THR A 42 10.22 7.19 12.06
N ASP A 43 11.25 7.98 12.36
CA ASP A 43 12.03 8.71 11.34
C ASP A 43 12.79 7.77 10.38
N ALA A 44 12.84 6.47 10.65
CA ALA A 44 13.56 5.49 9.83
C ALA A 44 12.70 4.26 9.47
N LEU A 45 12.34 4.13 8.19
CA LEU A 45 11.63 2.97 7.62
C LEU A 45 12.33 1.63 7.92
N ALA A 46 13.67 1.61 7.90
CA ALA A 46 14.44 0.41 8.18
C ALA A 46 14.23 -0.11 9.62
N PHE A 47 14.08 0.80 10.58
CA PHE A 47 13.80 0.43 11.97
C PHE A 47 12.38 -0.14 12.10
N ALA A 48 11.37 0.52 11.50
CA ALA A 48 10.00 0.00 11.50
C ALA A 48 9.90 -1.38 10.82
N ALA A 49 10.64 -1.61 9.73
CA ALA A 49 10.71 -2.91 9.09
C ALA A 49 11.36 -3.97 10.00
N PHE A 50 12.39 -3.62 10.78
CA PHE A 50 12.96 -4.50 11.79
C PHE A 50 11.96 -4.83 12.91
N VAL A 51 11.15 -3.85 13.33
CA VAL A 51 10.12 -4.05 14.37
C VAL A 51 9.10 -5.11 13.96
N ILE A 52 8.71 -5.20 12.68
CA ILE A 52 7.86 -6.29 12.17
C ILE A 52 8.46 -7.66 12.54
N ARG A 53 9.77 -7.84 12.30
CA ARG A 53 10.46 -9.10 12.61
C ARG A 53 10.50 -9.38 14.10
N SER A 54 10.90 -8.39 14.92
CA SER A 54 10.99 -8.59 16.37
C SER A 54 9.62 -8.88 16.98
N SER A 55 8.56 -8.28 16.43
CA SER A 55 7.19 -8.49 16.89
C SER A 55 6.63 -9.88 16.60
N VAL A 56 7.24 -10.63 15.70
CA VAL A 56 6.91 -12.07 15.57
C VAL A 56 7.59 -12.88 16.68
N LEU A 57 8.82 -12.51 17.05
CA LEU A 57 9.61 -13.23 18.06
C LEU A 57 9.07 -13.09 19.48
N ASP A 58 8.40 -11.97 19.77
CA ASP A 58 7.73 -11.69 21.05
C ASP A 58 6.20 -11.98 21.02
N ALA A 59 5.73 -12.62 19.94
CA ALA A 59 4.34 -13.00 19.69
C ALA A 59 3.33 -11.82 19.64
N GLN A 60 3.76 -10.59 19.39
CA GLN A 60 2.87 -9.43 19.19
C GLN A 60 2.28 -9.32 17.78
N LEU A 61 2.87 -9.99 16.79
CA LEU A 61 2.41 -10.06 15.41
C LEU A 61 2.40 -11.54 14.96
N PRO A 62 1.23 -12.10 14.59
CA PRO A 62 1.17 -13.45 14.05
C PRO A 62 2.00 -13.58 12.78
N ALA A 63 2.75 -14.68 12.64
CA ALA A 63 3.66 -14.88 11.50
C ALA A 63 2.94 -14.82 10.14
N PHE A 64 1.70 -15.30 10.05
CA PHE A 64 0.89 -15.24 8.83
C PHE A 64 0.45 -13.82 8.43
N GLN A 65 0.53 -12.84 9.34
CA GLN A 65 0.20 -11.42 9.10
C GLN A 65 1.41 -10.59 8.66
N VAL A 66 2.62 -11.15 8.62
CA VAL A 66 3.85 -10.39 8.33
C VAL A 66 3.82 -9.70 6.98
N ARG A 67 3.31 -10.37 5.93
CA ARG A 67 3.24 -9.76 4.59
C ARG A 67 2.30 -8.56 4.59
N ASP A 68 1.13 -8.68 5.20
CA ASP A 68 0.18 -7.58 5.28
C ASP A 68 0.73 -6.42 6.12
N ALA A 69 1.46 -6.71 7.21
CA ALA A 69 2.16 -5.69 8.00
C ALA A 69 3.25 -4.95 7.22
N ILE A 70 4.03 -5.65 6.39
CA ILE A 70 5.00 -5.01 5.49
C ILE A 70 4.27 -4.11 4.48
N SER A 71 3.16 -4.58 3.90
CA SER A 71 2.36 -3.78 2.97
C SER A 71 1.81 -2.52 3.64
N GLY A 72 1.25 -2.66 4.84
CA GLY A 72 0.72 -1.55 5.64
C GLY A 72 1.78 -0.51 5.99
N LEU A 73 2.96 -0.97 6.43
CA LEU A 73 4.09 -0.08 6.73
C LEU A 73 4.50 0.72 5.49
N LEU A 74 4.67 0.06 4.33
CA LEU A 74 5.16 0.71 3.12
C LEU A 74 4.16 1.67 2.50
N ILE A 75 2.90 1.24 2.34
CA ILE A 75 1.83 2.09 1.79
C ILE A 75 1.55 3.25 2.76
N GLY A 76 1.49 2.96 4.06
CA GLY A 76 1.32 3.99 5.08
C GLY A 76 2.44 5.02 5.06
N SER A 77 3.71 4.59 4.94
CA SER A 77 4.86 5.51 4.90
C SER A 77 4.81 6.40 3.64
N GLU A 78 4.39 5.85 2.51
CA GLU A 78 4.21 6.61 1.28
C GLU A 78 3.09 7.66 1.44
N VAL A 79 1.94 7.28 1.98
CA VAL A 79 0.81 8.19 2.20
C VAL A 79 1.14 9.26 3.23
N ALA A 80 1.77 8.88 4.36
CA ALA A 80 2.16 9.81 5.41
C ALA A 80 3.17 10.87 4.89
N ASP A 81 4.14 10.47 4.06
CA ASP A 81 5.07 11.41 3.44
C ASP A 81 4.36 12.44 2.54
N ARG A 82 3.32 12.01 1.81
CA ARG A 82 2.52 12.91 0.98
C ARG A 82 1.61 13.82 1.81
N ALA A 83 0.95 13.27 2.83
CA ALA A 83 0.10 14.02 3.74
C ALA A 83 0.89 15.10 4.51
N ALA A 84 2.18 14.87 4.79
CA ALA A 84 3.04 15.85 5.43
C ALA A 84 3.44 17.03 4.52
N LYS A 85 3.37 16.86 3.19
CA LYS A 85 3.85 17.83 2.19
C LYS A 85 2.74 18.52 1.42
N LEU A 86 1.55 17.91 1.39
CA LEU A 86 0.42 18.34 0.59
C LEU A 86 -0.83 18.38 1.46
N ASP A 87 -1.70 19.35 1.19
CA ASP A 87 -3.06 19.35 1.74
C ASP A 87 -3.94 18.37 0.95
N LEU A 88 -3.74 17.07 1.21
CA LEU A 88 -4.45 16.01 0.49
C LEU A 88 -5.97 16.10 0.64
N ALA A 89 -6.47 16.71 1.72
CA ALA A 89 -7.90 16.83 1.99
C ALA A 89 -8.61 17.82 1.03
N SER A 90 -7.88 18.78 0.47
CA SER A 90 -8.42 19.70 -0.54
C SER A 90 -8.26 19.21 -1.98
N MET A 91 -7.65 18.05 -2.19
CA MET A 91 -7.37 17.50 -3.51
C MET A 91 -8.31 16.34 -3.85
N PRO A 92 -8.86 16.27 -5.09
CA PRO A 92 -9.57 15.09 -5.54
C PRO A 92 -8.57 13.94 -5.78
N ILE A 93 -8.60 12.92 -4.93
CA ILE A 93 -7.75 11.73 -5.09
C ILE A 93 -8.51 10.65 -5.89
N VAL A 94 -7.88 10.20 -6.98
CA VAL A 94 -8.33 9.07 -7.79
C VAL A 94 -7.29 7.97 -7.72
N LEU A 95 -7.70 6.77 -7.32
CA LEU A 95 -6.85 5.59 -7.29
C LEU A 95 -7.01 4.81 -8.59
N VAL A 96 -5.87 4.47 -9.20
CA VAL A 96 -5.80 3.67 -10.42
C VAL A 96 -4.99 2.42 -10.12
N GLY A 97 -5.62 1.25 -10.18
CA GLY A 97 -4.97 -0.02 -9.89
C GLY A 97 -5.96 -1.16 -9.71
N GLY A 98 -5.44 -2.35 -9.40
CA GLY A 98 -6.28 -3.51 -9.08
C GLY A 98 -7.02 -3.35 -7.75
N ALA A 99 -8.20 -3.97 -7.64
CA ALA A 99 -9.15 -3.81 -6.53
C ALA A 99 -8.51 -3.94 -5.13
N GLU A 100 -7.72 -4.98 -4.91
CA GLU A 100 -7.06 -5.23 -3.61
C GLU A 100 -6.07 -4.12 -3.23
N LEU A 101 -5.29 -3.63 -4.20
CA LEU A 101 -4.32 -2.57 -3.96
C LEU A 101 -5.02 -1.24 -3.73
N THR A 102 -6.06 -0.94 -4.51
CA THR A 102 -6.84 0.29 -4.31
C THR A 102 -7.53 0.30 -2.95
N GLU A 103 -8.03 -0.84 -2.45
CA GLU A 103 -8.62 -0.94 -1.11
C GLU A 103 -7.58 -0.62 -0.01
N ARG A 104 -6.36 -1.17 -0.14
CA ARG A 104 -5.24 -0.85 0.78
C ARG A 104 -4.90 0.64 0.80
N TYR A 105 -4.83 1.27 -0.37
CA TYR A 105 -4.56 2.70 -0.47
C TYR A 105 -5.72 3.56 0.08
N GLN A 106 -6.98 3.19 -0.17
CA GLN A 106 -8.13 3.87 0.44
C GLN A 106 -8.05 3.82 1.97
N ARG A 107 -7.70 2.64 2.52
CA ARG A 107 -7.55 2.46 3.96
C ARG A 107 -6.41 3.31 4.54
N ALA A 108 -5.27 3.38 3.87
CA ALA A 108 -4.16 4.23 4.28
C ALA A 108 -4.52 5.72 4.22
N LEU A 109 -5.18 6.18 3.14
CA LEU A 109 -5.64 7.56 3.00
C LEU A 109 -6.68 7.94 4.06
N ALA A 110 -7.58 7.02 4.41
CA ALA A 110 -8.59 7.24 5.44
C ALA A 110 -7.98 7.53 6.82
N ARG A 111 -6.77 7.00 7.14
CA ARG A 111 -6.04 7.35 8.38
C ARG A 111 -5.69 8.83 8.47
N HIS A 112 -5.63 9.52 7.34
CA HIS A 112 -5.38 10.96 7.25
C HIS A 112 -6.65 11.77 6.95
N GLY A 113 -7.83 11.16 7.07
CA GLY A 113 -9.11 11.82 6.76
C GLY A 113 -9.32 12.10 5.26
N VAL A 114 -8.54 11.46 4.39
CA VAL A 114 -8.60 11.67 2.94
C VAL A 114 -9.46 10.59 2.31
N SER A 115 -10.49 11.02 1.57
CA SER A 115 -11.30 10.13 0.74
C SER A 115 -10.73 10.02 -0.68
N ALA A 116 -10.87 8.85 -1.31
CA ALA A 116 -10.43 8.64 -2.68
C ALA A 116 -11.48 7.87 -3.48
N THR A 117 -11.58 8.23 -4.76
CA THR A 117 -12.44 7.57 -5.74
C THR A 117 -11.64 6.58 -6.56
N LEU A 118 -12.30 5.57 -7.12
CA LEU A 118 -11.66 4.59 -7.99
C LEU A 118 -11.81 5.03 -9.45
N ALA A 119 -10.75 4.90 -10.23
CA ALA A 119 -10.85 5.06 -11.67
C ALA A 119 -11.68 3.91 -12.29
N PRO A 120 -12.35 4.15 -13.43
CA PRO A 120 -12.97 3.09 -14.20
C PRO A 120 -11.96 2.02 -14.64
N ASP A 121 -12.39 0.75 -14.70
CA ASP A 121 -11.54 -0.38 -15.10
C ASP A 121 -10.93 -0.21 -16.52
N ASP A 122 -11.63 0.52 -17.39
CA ASP A 122 -11.22 0.77 -18.77
C ASP A 122 -10.38 2.06 -18.93
N VAL A 123 -9.91 2.68 -17.84
CA VAL A 123 -9.17 3.95 -17.88
C VAL A 123 -7.93 3.89 -18.78
N THR A 124 -7.20 2.77 -18.78
CA THR A 124 -6.05 2.57 -19.68
C THR A 124 -6.48 2.53 -21.14
N ILE A 125 -7.58 1.84 -21.46
CA ILE A 125 -8.11 1.73 -22.82
C ILE A 125 -8.61 3.08 -23.31
N ARG A 126 -9.36 3.82 -22.48
CA ARG A 126 -9.80 5.19 -22.79
C ARG A 126 -8.61 6.12 -23.04
N GLY A 127 -7.55 5.98 -22.25
CA GLY A 127 -6.31 6.74 -22.42
C GLY A 127 -5.66 6.46 -23.77
N LEU A 128 -5.46 5.19 -24.10
CA LEU A 128 -4.88 4.76 -25.39
C LEU A 128 -5.71 5.22 -26.59
N TRP A 129 -7.04 5.09 -26.52
CA TRP A 129 -7.94 5.58 -27.57
C TRP A 129 -7.79 7.08 -27.80
N ARG A 130 -7.82 7.88 -26.72
CA ARG A 130 -7.64 9.34 -26.81
C ARG A 130 -6.27 9.72 -27.38
N SER A 131 -5.21 8.98 -27.01
CA SER A 131 -3.89 9.16 -27.62
C SER A 131 -3.89 8.86 -29.12
N ALA A 132 -4.58 7.81 -29.56
CA ALA A 132 -4.68 7.45 -30.98
C ALA A 132 -5.49 8.47 -31.79
N VAL A 133 -6.61 8.96 -31.27
CA VAL A 133 -7.39 10.06 -31.87
C VAL A 133 -6.54 11.32 -31.99
N GLY A 134 -5.85 11.72 -30.90
CA GLY A 134 -4.97 12.89 -30.92
C GLY A 134 -3.78 12.77 -31.88
N ALA A 135 -3.37 11.53 -32.20
CA ALA A 135 -2.33 11.25 -33.19
C ALA A 135 -2.87 11.08 -34.62
N GLY A 136 -4.19 11.17 -34.84
CA GLY A 136 -4.83 10.99 -36.15
C GLY A 136 -4.81 9.54 -36.68
N LEU A 137 -4.61 8.55 -35.81
CA LEU A 137 -4.54 7.13 -36.20
C LEU A 137 -5.93 6.49 -36.35
N VAL A 138 -6.94 7.06 -35.69
CA VAL A 138 -8.34 6.64 -35.73
C VAL A 138 -9.24 7.87 -35.79
N GLY A 139 -10.43 7.72 -36.39
CA GLY A 139 -11.48 8.76 -36.35
C GLY A 139 -12.17 8.81 -34.99
N GLU A 140 -12.87 9.92 -34.72
CA GLU A 140 -13.74 10.06 -33.54
C GLU A 140 -14.92 9.08 -33.53
#